data_AF-A0A2P4ZSW0-F1
#
_entry.id   AF-A0A2P4ZSW0-F1
#
_cell.length_a   1.000
_cell.length_b   1.000
_cell.length_c   1.000
_cell.angle_alpha   90.00
_cell.angle_beta   90.00
_cell.angle_gamma   90.00
#
_symmetry.space_group_name_H-M   'P 1'
#
loop_
_entity.id
_entity.type
_entity.pdbx_description
1 polymer ?
#
loop_
_entity_poly.entity_id
_entity_poly.type
_entity_poly.pdbx_seq_one_letter_code
_entity_poly.pdbx_strand_id
1 'polypeptide(L)'
;MQAASRPSPSKATAYSVCVGQDQDRILQFRLKSSPLDADSINLAQRIYGSRVPAVVVEAQLGDDDGETPPVLVYSIDCVRGTDFSSFLLYRDEAMLTSMERNAACRRNLTRDFAHFFAAAWNSPRQLSEEDHALDKQMHIDNLQSLLCLPAEFHPIIQACVKQIYAIMRLPMVVYHTNLAKEDFTVDREYQLVGILSWSRLAIGPFGLNLHSLEEIYGHFSLQYGRSNFSDHKDL
;
A
#
# COMPACT_ATOMS: atom_id res chain seq x y z
N MET A 1 22.07 -18.27 -21.05
CA MET A 1 20.75 -17.85 -21.58
C MET A 1 20.48 -16.46 -21.01
N GLN A 2 20.67 -15.42 -21.81
CA GLN A 2 20.57 -14.01 -21.38
C GLN A 2 19.09 -13.62 -21.20
N ALA A 3 18.70 -13.27 -19.98
CA ALA A 3 17.41 -12.63 -19.73
C ALA A 3 17.54 -11.14 -20.06
N ALA A 4 16.89 -10.73 -21.14
CA ALA A 4 16.80 -9.34 -21.55
C ALA A 4 15.86 -8.58 -20.60
N SER A 5 16.42 -7.75 -19.72
CA SER A 5 15.65 -6.76 -18.95
C SER A 5 15.19 -5.65 -19.90
N ARG A 6 13.89 -5.60 -20.22
CA ARG A 6 13.30 -4.48 -20.98
C ARG A 6 13.19 -3.26 -20.07
N PRO A 7 13.84 -2.12 -20.38
CA PRO A 7 13.59 -0.87 -19.66
C PRO A 7 12.26 -0.27 -20.13
N SER A 8 11.40 0.08 -19.18
CA SER A 8 10.23 0.95 -19.42
C SER A 8 10.66 2.41 -19.24
N PRO A 9 10.50 3.30 -20.24
CA PRO A 9 10.89 4.69 -20.13
C PRO A 9 9.72 5.52 -19.56
N SER A 10 9.62 5.57 -18.24
CA SER A 10 8.96 6.67 -17.52
C SER A 10 9.82 6.97 -16.30
N LYS A 11 10.43 8.17 -16.23
CA LYS A 11 11.29 8.71 -15.15
C LYS A 11 11.41 7.79 -13.91
N ALA A 12 12.16 6.69 -14.04
CA ALA A 12 12.22 5.70 -13.00
C ALA A 12 13.21 6.22 -11.96
N THR A 13 12.69 6.76 -10.84
CA THR A 13 13.51 7.21 -9.71
C THR A 13 14.12 6.04 -8.92
N ALA A 14 13.75 4.81 -9.30
CA ALA A 14 14.25 3.58 -8.73
C ALA A 14 14.45 2.49 -9.80
N TYR A 15 15.51 1.70 -9.65
CA TYR A 15 15.76 0.47 -10.39
C TYR A 15 15.90 -0.67 -9.38
N SER A 16 15.26 -1.82 -9.62
CA SER A 16 15.27 -2.94 -8.67
C SER A 16 15.68 -4.24 -9.37
N VAL A 17 16.47 -5.06 -8.68
CA VAL A 17 16.90 -6.39 -9.14
C VAL A 17 16.80 -7.39 -8.01
N CYS A 18 16.31 -8.59 -8.32
CA CYS A 18 16.33 -9.70 -7.36
C CYS A 18 17.71 -10.35 -7.34
N VAL A 19 18.25 -10.59 -6.16
CA VAL A 19 19.57 -11.17 -5.90
C VAL A 19 19.48 -12.26 -4.83
N GLY A 20 20.55 -13.02 -4.65
CA GLY A 20 20.64 -14.11 -3.67
C GLY A 20 20.26 -15.48 -4.24
N GLN A 21 20.49 -16.53 -3.44
CA GLN A 21 19.99 -17.88 -3.76
C GLN A 21 18.48 -17.86 -3.62
N ASP A 22 17.77 -18.40 -4.61
CA ASP A 22 16.31 -18.34 -4.71
C ASP A 22 15.69 -16.94 -4.79
N GLN A 23 16.48 -15.91 -5.15
CA GLN A 23 15.99 -14.52 -5.29
C GLN A 23 15.34 -13.99 -4.02
N ASP A 24 15.97 -14.22 -2.86
CA ASP A 24 15.44 -13.90 -1.54
C ASP A 24 15.59 -12.43 -1.11
N ARG A 25 16.36 -11.63 -1.86
CA ARG A 25 16.56 -10.20 -1.60
C ARG A 25 16.37 -9.36 -2.86
N ILE A 26 15.88 -8.14 -2.69
CA ILE A 26 15.80 -7.12 -3.73
C ILE A 26 16.87 -6.07 -3.43
N LEU A 27 17.72 -5.77 -4.42
CA LEU A 27 18.52 -4.55 -4.40
C LEU A 27 17.78 -3.47 -5.15
N GLN A 28 17.45 -2.39 -4.45
CA GLN A 28 16.85 -1.21 -5.04
C GLN A 28 17.87 -0.07 -5.07
N PHE A 29 18.08 0.47 -6.26
CA PHE A 29 18.94 1.60 -6.56
C PHE A 29 18.05 2.83 -6.72
N ARG A 30 18.32 3.91 -5.98
CA ARG A 30 17.56 5.16 -6.09
C ARG A 30 18.49 6.35 -6.16
N LEU A 31 18.09 7.37 -6.90
CA LEU A 31 18.79 8.66 -6.86
C LEU A 31 18.73 9.23 -5.45
N LYS A 32 19.81 9.82 -4.96
CA LYS A 32 19.86 10.46 -3.63
C LYS A 32 18.85 11.60 -3.47
N SER A 33 18.38 12.19 -4.58
CA SER A 33 17.30 13.18 -4.61
C SER A 33 15.90 12.59 -4.35
N SER A 34 15.76 11.26 -4.36
CA SER A 34 14.53 10.53 -4.03
C SER A 34 14.86 9.26 -3.22
N PRO A 35 15.40 9.40 -2.00
CA PRO A 35 15.77 8.26 -1.16
C PRO A 35 14.53 7.49 -0.67
N LEU A 36 14.73 6.26 -0.19
CA LEU A 36 13.73 5.64 0.68
C LEU A 36 13.90 6.23 2.08
N ASP A 37 12.78 6.52 2.73
CA ASP A 37 12.77 6.82 4.16
C ASP A 37 12.85 5.50 4.94
N ALA A 38 14.07 4.97 5.09
CA ALA A 38 14.32 3.71 5.77
C ALA A 38 13.86 3.75 7.23
N ASP A 39 13.97 4.89 7.90
CA ASP A 39 13.52 5.05 9.29
C ASP A 39 12.01 4.91 9.42
N SER A 40 11.26 5.54 8.51
CA SER A 40 9.81 5.38 8.49
C SER A 40 9.36 3.98 8.07
N ILE A 41 10.08 3.32 7.15
CA ILE A 41 9.78 1.91 6.79
C ILE A 41 10.07 0.99 7.99
N ASN A 42 11.17 1.21 8.71
CA ASN A 42 11.49 0.47 9.93
C ASN A 42 10.45 0.71 11.03
N LEU A 43 9.92 1.94 11.14
CA LEU A 43 8.78 2.22 12.01
C LEU A 43 7.54 1.41 11.61
N ALA A 44 7.20 1.39 10.31
CA ALA A 44 6.10 0.57 9.81
C ALA A 44 6.33 -0.92 10.12
N GLN A 45 7.55 -1.42 9.96
CA GLN A 45 7.90 -2.81 10.30
C GLN A 45 7.72 -3.11 11.80
N ARG A 46 8.02 -2.19 12.70
CA ARG A 46 7.74 -2.36 14.14
C ARG A 46 6.25 -2.44 14.44
N ILE A 47 5.42 -1.75 13.66
CA ILE A 47 3.96 -1.70 13.85
C ILE A 47 3.30 -2.95 13.24
N TYR A 48 3.61 -3.27 11.98
CA TYR A 48 2.93 -4.33 11.22
C TYR A 48 3.69 -5.65 11.17
N GLY A 49 4.87 -5.72 11.81
CA GLY A 49 5.70 -6.92 11.87
C GLY A 49 6.15 -7.39 10.49
N SER A 50 6.04 -8.70 10.27
CA SER A 50 6.47 -9.36 9.03
C SER A 50 5.65 -8.98 7.79
N ARG A 51 4.61 -8.15 7.93
CA ARG A 51 3.85 -7.61 6.79
C ARG A 51 4.62 -6.53 6.03
N VAL A 52 5.65 -5.94 6.64
CA VAL A 52 6.54 -4.97 6.00
C VAL A 52 7.89 -5.66 5.77
N PRO A 53 8.43 -5.65 4.54
CA PRO A 53 9.77 -6.18 4.29
C PRO A 53 10.82 -5.34 5.02
N ALA A 54 11.87 -5.99 5.53
CA ALA A 54 12.98 -5.26 6.13
C ALA A 54 13.71 -4.46 5.04
N VAL A 55 14.17 -3.25 5.38
CA VAL A 55 14.93 -2.38 4.47
C VAL A 55 16.22 -1.95 5.16
N VAL A 56 17.33 -2.16 4.47
CA VAL A 56 18.67 -1.79 4.93
C VAL A 56 19.35 -0.92 3.86
N VAL A 57 19.99 0.17 4.27
CA VAL A 57 20.86 0.96 3.40
C VAL A 57 22.21 0.25 3.33
N GLU A 58 22.61 -0.19 2.14
CA GLU A 58 23.83 -0.96 1.94
C GLU A 58 25.01 -0.06 1.55
N ALA A 59 24.78 0.88 0.62
CA ALA A 59 25.84 1.73 0.08
C ALA A 59 25.33 3.00 -0.60
N GLN A 60 26.26 3.92 -0.88
CA GLN A 60 26.11 5.00 -1.85
C GLN A 60 27.11 4.77 -3.00
N LEU A 61 26.66 4.94 -4.23
CA LEU A 61 27.47 4.94 -5.44
C LEU A 61 27.58 6.37 -5.97
N GLY A 62 28.81 6.82 -6.22
CA GLY A 62 29.10 8.19 -6.61
C GLY A 62 29.22 9.15 -5.42
N ASP A 63 29.99 10.21 -5.62
CA ASP A 63 30.20 11.26 -4.64
C ASP A 63 29.16 12.37 -4.78
N ASP A 64 28.89 13.07 -3.68
CA ASP A 64 27.90 14.16 -3.66
C ASP A 64 28.33 15.35 -4.54
N ASP A 65 29.64 15.53 -4.72
CA ASP A 65 30.25 16.58 -5.54
C ASP A 65 30.61 16.09 -6.96
N GLY A 66 30.18 14.88 -7.34
CA GLY A 66 30.47 14.29 -8.64
C GLY A 66 29.66 14.90 -9.80
N GLU A 67 30.13 14.69 -11.03
CA GLU A 67 29.41 15.12 -12.24
C GLU A 67 28.10 14.35 -12.46
N THR A 68 27.97 13.15 -11.88
CA THR A 68 26.77 12.31 -11.94
C THR A 68 26.05 12.27 -10.60
N PRO A 69 24.71 12.30 -10.57
CA PRO A 69 23.96 12.24 -9.32
C PRO A 69 24.23 10.94 -8.54
N PRO A 70 24.50 11.00 -7.23
CA PRO A 70 24.75 9.82 -6.42
C PRO A 70 23.51 8.93 -6.31
N VAL A 71 23.77 7.63 -6.20
CA VAL A 71 22.74 6.56 -6.13
C VAL A 71 22.88 5.83 -4.81
N LEU A 72 21.79 5.77 -4.04
CA LEU A 72 21.69 4.97 -2.83
C LEU A 72 21.23 3.55 -3.17
N VAL A 73 21.87 2.57 -2.54
CA VAL A 73 21.58 1.15 -2.71
C VAL A 73 20.94 0.64 -1.43
N TYR A 74 19.75 0.09 -1.56
CA TYR A 74 18.97 -0.51 -0.49
C TYR A 74 18.86 -2.01 -0.71
N SER A 75 18.99 -2.78 0.35
CA SER A 75 18.56 -4.18 0.36
C SER A 75 17.20 -4.30 1.03
N ILE A 76 16.31 -5.05 0.39
CA ILE A 76 14.94 -5.27 0.82
C ILE A 76 14.66 -6.77 0.82
N ASP A 77 14.08 -7.30 1.89
CA ASP A 77 13.70 -8.71 1.94
C ASP A 77 12.59 -9.02 0.92
N CYS A 78 12.71 -10.13 0.19
CA CYS A 78 11.64 -10.59 -0.68
C CYS A 78 10.47 -11.15 0.13
N VAL A 79 9.27 -10.62 -0.11
CA VAL A 79 8.04 -11.21 0.40
C VAL A 79 7.69 -12.42 -0.46
N ARG A 80 7.68 -13.62 0.12
CA ARG A 80 7.37 -14.87 -0.59
C ARG A 80 5.87 -15.03 -0.76
N GLY A 81 5.37 -14.73 -1.95
CA GLY A 81 3.99 -14.99 -2.36
C GLY A 81 3.72 -14.43 -3.76
N THR A 82 2.45 -14.26 -4.09
CA THR A 82 2.01 -13.67 -5.37
C THR A 82 1.28 -12.37 -5.10
N ASP A 83 1.52 -11.34 -5.90
CA ASP A 83 0.73 -10.11 -5.77
C ASP A 83 -0.75 -10.41 -6.00
N PHE A 84 -1.65 -9.75 -5.26
CA PHE A 84 -3.05 -10.14 -5.25
C PHE A 84 -3.69 -9.93 -6.64
N SER A 85 -3.25 -8.94 -7.41
CA SER A 85 -3.71 -8.72 -8.79
C SER A 85 -3.41 -9.93 -9.70
N SER A 86 -2.16 -10.39 -9.75
CA SER A 86 -1.76 -11.59 -10.49
C SER A 86 -2.42 -12.84 -9.92
N PHE A 87 -2.51 -12.94 -8.60
CA PHE A 87 -3.19 -14.04 -7.93
C PHE A 87 -4.64 -14.17 -8.41
N LEU A 88 -5.37 -13.04 -8.53
CA LEU A 88 -6.73 -13.00 -9.08
C LEU A 88 -6.80 -13.45 -10.55
N LEU A 89 -5.80 -13.10 -11.36
CA LEU A 89 -5.73 -13.42 -12.79
C LEU A 89 -5.40 -14.90 -13.06
N TYR A 90 -4.48 -15.47 -12.28
CA TYR A 90 -3.97 -16.83 -12.45
C TYR A 90 -4.65 -17.86 -11.54
N ARG A 91 -5.78 -17.51 -10.91
CA ARG A 91 -6.56 -18.48 -10.13
C ARG A 91 -6.95 -19.66 -11.04
N ASP A 92 -6.70 -20.87 -10.56
CA ASP A 92 -7.12 -22.12 -11.18
C ASP A 92 -8.65 -22.13 -11.40
N GLU A 93 -9.12 -22.64 -12.54
CA GLU A 93 -10.54 -22.86 -12.82
C GLU A 93 -11.22 -23.70 -11.73
N ALA A 94 -10.48 -24.62 -11.09
CA ALA A 94 -10.95 -25.39 -9.95
C ALA A 94 -11.23 -24.53 -8.69
N MET A 95 -10.55 -23.38 -8.53
CA MET A 95 -10.85 -22.40 -7.49
C MET A 95 -12.09 -21.57 -7.85
N LEU A 96 -12.26 -21.22 -9.13
CA LEU A 96 -13.43 -20.44 -9.61
C LEU A 96 -14.75 -21.21 -9.45
N THR A 97 -14.71 -22.54 -9.48
CA THR A 97 -15.92 -23.39 -9.38
C THR A 97 -16.38 -23.66 -7.95
N SER A 98 -15.52 -23.50 -6.93
CA SER A 98 -15.90 -23.71 -5.53
C SER A 98 -16.22 -22.39 -4.81
N MET A 99 -17.52 -22.08 -4.73
CA MET A 99 -18.02 -20.89 -4.03
C MET A 99 -17.61 -20.86 -2.55
N GLU A 100 -17.65 -22.02 -1.88
CA GLU A 100 -17.26 -22.18 -0.47
C GLU A 100 -15.77 -21.91 -0.24
N ARG A 101 -14.90 -22.43 -1.12
CA ARG A 101 -13.46 -22.20 -1.01
C ARG A 101 -13.11 -20.74 -1.23
N ASN A 102 -13.72 -20.10 -2.22
CA ASN A 102 -13.53 -18.66 -2.46
C ASN A 102 -14.00 -17.82 -1.26
N ALA A 103 -15.12 -18.18 -0.64
CA ALA A 103 -15.60 -17.52 0.57
C ALA A 103 -14.64 -17.69 1.74
N ALA A 104 -14.17 -18.92 1.99
CA ALA A 104 -13.18 -19.20 3.04
C ALA A 104 -11.87 -18.42 2.83
N CYS A 105 -11.39 -18.37 1.59
CA CYS A 105 -10.21 -17.60 1.19
C CYS A 105 -10.38 -16.09 1.43
N ARG A 106 -11.54 -15.51 1.08
CA ARG A 106 -11.84 -14.10 1.41
C ARG A 106 -11.92 -13.84 2.91
N ARG A 107 -12.45 -14.78 3.70
CA ARG A 107 -12.48 -14.68 5.17
C ARG A 107 -11.07 -14.64 5.76
N ASN A 108 -10.17 -15.49 5.27
CA ASN A 108 -8.77 -15.48 5.69
C ASN A 108 -8.10 -14.13 5.41
N LEU A 109 -8.26 -13.62 4.18
CA LEU A 109 -7.69 -12.32 3.80
C LEU A 109 -8.29 -11.18 4.63
N THR A 110 -9.62 -11.19 4.82
CA THR A 110 -10.32 -10.18 5.64
C THR A 110 -9.83 -10.18 7.08
N ARG A 111 -9.67 -11.37 7.69
CA ARG A 111 -9.08 -11.53 9.02
C ARG A 111 -7.67 -10.97 9.08
N ASP A 112 -6.84 -11.26 8.09
CA ASP A 112 -5.46 -10.79 8.07
C ASP A 112 -5.36 -9.26 7.92
N PHE A 113 -6.25 -8.66 7.14
CA PHE A 113 -6.40 -7.20 7.06
C PHE A 113 -6.95 -6.60 8.36
N ALA A 114 -7.88 -7.26 9.05
CA ALA A 114 -8.35 -6.82 10.35
C ALA A 114 -7.19 -6.77 11.38
N HIS A 115 -6.30 -7.77 11.37
CA HIS A 115 -5.07 -7.74 12.18
C HIS A 115 -4.13 -6.60 11.75
N PHE A 116 -3.95 -6.38 10.46
CA PHE A 116 -3.15 -5.27 9.94
C PHE A 116 -3.68 -3.91 10.39
N PHE A 117 -4.99 -3.66 10.28
CA PHE A 117 -5.60 -2.41 10.75
C PHE A 117 -5.58 -2.28 12.28
N ALA A 118 -5.79 -3.38 13.01
CA ALA A 118 -5.69 -3.37 14.46
C ALA A 118 -4.27 -2.99 14.93
N ALA A 119 -3.22 -3.45 14.23
CA ALA A 119 -1.84 -3.08 14.54
C ALA A 119 -1.61 -1.57 14.40
N ALA A 120 -2.14 -0.95 13.34
CA ALA A 120 -2.12 0.50 13.17
C ALA A 120 -2.86 1.21 14.31
N TRP A 121 -4.10 0.80 14.58
CA TRP A 121 -4.95 1.38 15.62
C TRP A 121 -4.30 1.35 17.01
N ASN A 122 -3.68 0.23 17.36
CA ASN A 122 -3.02 0.02 18.66
C ASN A 122 -1.66 0.72 18.76
N SER A 123 -1.19 1.36 17.69
CA SER A 123 0.11 2.04 17.63
C SER A 123 -0.04 3.52 17.26
N PRO A 124 -0.90 4.32 17.94
CA PRO A 124 -1.08 5.72 17.62
C PRO A 124 0.25 6.48 17.68
N ARG A 125 0.41 7.45 16.78
CA ARG A 125 1.53 8.37 16.72
C ARG A 125 1.09 9.72 17.29
N GLN A 126 1.99 10.35 18.02
CA GLN A 126 1.80 11.73 18.44
C GLN A 126 2.35 12.64 17.35
N LEU A 127 1.51 13.56 16.90
CA LEU A 127 1.90 14.67 16.05
C LEU A 127 1.94 15.94 16.91
N SER A 128 2.75 16.91 16.49
CA SER A 128 2.65 18.25 17.05
C SER A 128 1.28 18.86 16.69
N GLU A 129 0.83 19.85 17.46
CA GLU A 129 -0.41 20.56 17.14
C GLU A 129 -0.33 21.23 15.75
N GLU A 130 0.86 21.70 15.37
CA GLU A 130 1.12 22.32 14.07
C GLU A 130 0.99 21.30 12.94
N ASP A 131 1.61 20.12 13.07
CA ASP A 131 1.54 19.05 12.07
C ASP A 131 0.11 18.53 11.92
N HIS A 132 -0.61 18.39 13.04
CA HIS A 132 -2.02 17.94 13.03
C HIS A 132 -2.93 18.97 12.35
N ALA A 133 -2.71 20.26 12.60
CA ALA A 133 -3.45 21.33 11.93
C ALA A 133 -3.13 21.40 10.44
N LEU A 134 -1.86 21.22 10.06
CA LEU A 134 -1.43 21.21 8.66
C LEU A 134 -2.04 20.03 7.89
N ASP A 135 -1.99 18.82 8.44
CA ASP A 135 -2.57 17.61 7.84
C ASP A 135 -4.08 17.76 7.64
N LYS A 136 -4.78 18.28 8.66
CA LYS A 136 -6.20 18.61 8.56
C LYS A 136 -6.49 19.61 7.45
N GLN A 137 -5.70 20.69 7.36
CA GLN A 137 -5.89 21.71 6.33
C GLN A 137 -5.63 21.14 4.93
N MET A 138 -4.60 20.31 4.76
CA MET A 138 -4.32 19.62 3.51
C MET A 138 -5.53 18.78 3.05
N HIS A 139 -6.17 18.03 3.96
CA HIS A 139 -7.36 17.27 3.61
C HIS A 139 -8.56 18.16 3.23
N ILE A 140 -8.74 19.29 3.90
CA ILE A 140 -9.78 20.27 3.55
C ILE A 140 -9.53 20.84 2.15
N ASP A 141 -8.31 21.27 1.87
CA ASP A 141 -7.92 21.85 0.58
C ASP A 141 -8.09 20.84 -0.55
N ASN A 142 -7.65 19.59 -0.33
CA ASN A 142 -7.83 18.49 -1.28
C ASN A 142 -9.32 18.26 -1.58
N LEU A 143 -10.19 18.21 -0.57
CA LEU A 143 -11.64 18.06 -0.77
C LEU A 143 -12.24 19.27 -1.48
N GLN A 144 -11.86 20.49 -1.11
CA GLN A 144 -12.35 21.72 -1.74
C GLN A 144 -11.91 21.85 -3.19
N SER A 145 -10.72 21.35 -3.54
CA SER A 145 -10.24 21.31 -4.93
C SER A 145 -11.16 20.53 -5.87
N LEU A 146 -11.93 19.56 -5.32
CA LEU A 146 -12.91 18.77 -6.07
C LEU A 146 -14.16 19.57 -6.45
N LEU A 147 -14.33 20.82 -5.99
CA LEU A 147 -15.43 21.69 -6.41
C LEU A 147 -15.31 22.12 -7.88
N CYS A 148 -14.20 21.78 -8.56
CA CYS A 148 -14.09 21.85 -10.01
C CYS A 148 -14.99 20.82 -10.75
N LEU A 149 -15.47 19.79 -10.05
CA LEU A 149 -16.41 18.80 -10.57
C LEU A 149 -17.82 19.41 -10.78
N PRO A 150 -18.70 18.75 -11.55
CA PRO A 150 -20.08 19.20 -11.75
C PRO A 150 -20.82 19.49 -10.44
N ALA A 151 -21.72 20.48 -10.49
CA ALA A 151 -22.42 21.00 -9.31
C ALA A 151 -23.22 19.95 -8.53
N GLU A 152 -23.64 18.86 -9.19
CA GLU A 152 -24.29 17.70 -8.56
C GLU A 152 -23.41 17.00 -7.50
N PHE A 153 -22.08 17.09 -7.59
CA PHE A 153 -21.15 16.53 -6.62
C PHE A 153 -20.82 17.48 -5.46
N HIS A 154 -21.14 18.78 -5.58
CA HIS A 154 -20.80 19.76 -4.55
C HIS A 154 -21.43 19.46 -3.17
N PRO A 155 -22.70 18.99 -3.07
CA PRO A 155 -23.30 18.65 -1.78
C PRO A 155 -22.53 17.56 -1.03
N ILE A 156 -22.07 16.51 -1.71
CA ILE A 156 -21.32 15.43 -1.06
C ILE A 156 -19.91 15.89 -0.66
N ILE A 157 -19.24 16.69 -1.49
CA ILE A 157 -17.93 17.28 -1.17
C ILE A 157 -18.03 18.15 0.10
N GLN A 158 -19.02 19.04 0.16
CA GLN A 158 -19.24 19.89 1.33
C GLN A 158 -19.61 19.09 2.58
N ALA A 159 -20.36 17.99 2.43
CA ALA A 159 -20.64 17.07 3.53
C ALA A 159 -19.35 16.43 4.05
N CYS A 160 -18.45 15.95 3.17
CA CYS A 160 -17.15 15.41 3.56
C CYS A 160 -16.28 16.43 4.29
N VAL A 161 -16.21 17.68 3.80
CA VAL A 161 -15.46 18.77 4.46
C VAL A 161 -15.96 19.00 5.88
N LYS A 162 -17.28 18.96 6.11
CA LYS A 162 -17.85 19.11 7.47
C LYS A 162 -17.47 17.97 8.42
N GLN A 163 -17.26 16.77 7.89
CA GLN A 163 -16.90 15.60 8.69
C GLN A 163 -15.40 15.50 9.01
N ILE A 164 -14.55 16.31 8.38
CA ILE A 164 -13.10 16.20 8.57
C ILE A 164 -12.69 16.36 10.05
N TYR A 165 -13.41 17.21 10.80
CA TYR A 165 -13.17 17.40 12.23
C TYR A 165 -13.38 16.11 13.04
N ALA A 166 -14.36 15.29 12.67
CA ALA A 166 -14.59 14.00 13.32
C ALA A 166 -13.52 12.98 12.94
N ILE A 167 -13.10 12.97 11.66
CA ILE A 167 -12.04 12.08 11.15
C ILE A 167 -10.70 12.39 11.82
N MET A 168 -10.34 13.67 11.96
CA MET A 168 -9.08 14.09 12.59
C MET A 168 -9.02 13.83 14.10
N ARG A 169 -10.12 13.39 14.73
CA ARG A 169 -10.14 12.91 16.12
C ARG A 169 -9.80 11.44 16.26
N LEU A 170 -9.73 10.70 15.14
CA LEU A 170 -9.28 9.32 15.14
C LEU A 170 -7.78 9.25 15.48
N PRO A 171 -7.29 8.10 15.94
CA PRO A 171 -5.87 7.89 16.15
C PRO A 171 -5.07 8.22 14.88
N MET A 172 -4.01 9.03 15.03
CA MET A 172 -3.04 9.24 13.94
C MET A 172 -2.16 8.01 13.86
N VAL A 173 -2.13 7.35 12.72
CA VAL A 173 -1.43 6.08 12.52
C VAL A 173 -0.52 6.17 11.31
N VAL A 174 0.56 5.37 11.31
CA VAL A 174 1.28 5.10 10.06
C VAL A 174 0.29 4.39 9.13
N TYR A 175 0.29 4.74 7.84
CA TYR A 175 -0.53 4.08 6.84
C TYR A 175 0.17 4.13 5.48
N HIS A 176 -0.27 3.28 4.55
CA HIS A 176 0.27 3.24 3.19
C HIS A 176 -0.56 4.16 2.28
N THR A 177 0.02 5.21 1.70
CA THR A 177 -0.75 6.31 1.07
C THR A 177 -1.51 5.91 -0.19
N ASN A 178 -1.19 4.77 -0.80
CA ASN A 178 -1.88 4.24 -1.97
C ASN A 178 -1.97 2.71 -1.91
N LEU A 179 -2.66 2.17 -0.89
CA LEU A 179 -2.75 0.73 -0.66
C LEU A 179 -3.68 0.05 -1.68
N ALA A 180 -3.11 -0.44 -2.79
CA ALA A 180 -3.85 -1.09 -3.87
C ALA A 180 -3.60 -2.60 -3.92
N LYS A 181 -4.43 -3.36 -4.66
CA LYS A 181 -4.30 -4.82 -4.78
C LYS A 181 -2.94 -5.29 -5.32
N GLU A 182 -2.24 -4.46 -6.09
CA GLU A 182 -0.89 -4.73 -6.57
C GLU A 182 0.15 -4.70 -5.44
N ASP A 183 -0.16 -4.03 -4.32
CA ASP A 183 0.71 -3.95 -3.16
C ASP A 183 0.53 -5.13 -2.20
N PHE A 184 -0.54 -5.93 -2.34
CA PHE A 184 -0.79 -7.06 -1.44
C PHE A 184 -0.07 -8.27 -1.98
N THR A 185 0.68 -8.96 -1.14
CA THR A 185 1.21 -10.28 -1.47
C THR A 185 0.46 -11.32 -0.67
N VAL A 186 -0.02 -12.36 -1.33
CA VAL A 186 -0.76 -13.48 -0.72
C VAL A 186 -0.08 -14.83 -1.00
N ASP A 187 -0.32 -15.80 -0.14
CA ASP A 187 0.04 -17.21 -0.39
C ASP A 187 -1.05 -17.97 -1.15
N ARG A 188 -0.90 -19.29 -1.27
CA ARG A 188 -1.85 -20.16 -1.99
C ARG A 188 -3.19 -20.32 -1.24
N GLU A 189 -3.19 -20.02 0.06
CA GLU A 189 -4.31 -20.11 0.98
C GLU A 189 -5.04 -18.77 1.18
N TYR A 190 -4.64 -17.73 0.42
CA TYR A 190 -5.16 -16.36 0.48
C TYR A 190 -4.89 -15.68 1.81
N GLN A 191 -3.86 -16.11 2.51
CA GLN A 191 -3.36 -15.34 3.63
C GLN A 191 -2.58 -14.16 3.08
N LEU A 192 -2.80 -12.98 3.66
CA LEU A 192 -1.87 -11.88 3.43
C LEU A 192 -0.52 -12.38 3.92
N VAL A 193 0.55 -12.21 3.15
CA VAL A 193 1.93 -12.50 3.57
C VAL A 193 2.74 -11.24 3.72
N GLY A 194 2.47 -10.22 2.91
CA GLY A 194 3.08 -8.90 3.06
C GLY A 194 2.40 -7.82 2.24
N ILE A 195 2.79 -6.58 2.52
CA ILE A 195 2.43 -5.38 1.78
C ILE A 195 3.72 -4.79 1.21
N LEU A 196 3.69 -4.43 -0.06
CA LEU A 196 4.83 -3.88 -0.79
C LEU A 196 4.78 -2.35 -0.84
N SER A 197 5.75 -1.73 -1.50
CA SER A 197 5.74 -0.30 -1.85
C SER A 197 5.70 0.70 -0.68
N TRP A 198 6.27 0.34 0.48
CA TRP A 198 6.35 1.20 1.67
C TRP A 198 7.15 2.51 1.52
N SER A 199 7.72 2.79 0.33
CA SER A 199 8.16 4.14 -0.03
C SER A 199 7.03 5.17 0.00
N ARG A 200 5.77 4.70 0.00
CA ARG A 200 4.55 5.49 0.02
C ARG A 200 3.85 5.34 1.38
N LEU A 201 4.49 5.83 2.43
CA LEU A 201 3.91 5.88 3.78
C LEU A 201 3.64 7.32 4.19
N ALA A 202 2.72 7.49 5.13
CA ALA A 202 2.52 8.74 5.85
C ALA A 202 1.96 8.45 7.25
N ILE A 203 1.86 9.50 8.08
CA ILE A 203 1.09 9.48 9.31
C ILE A 203 -0.19 10.26 9.06
N GLY A 204 -1.34 9.67 9.35
CA GLY A 204 -2.64 10.28 9.07
C GLY A 204 -3.75 9.67 9.94
N PRO A 205 -4.98 10.19 9.88
CA PRO A 205 -6.08 9.63 10.65
C PRO A 205 -6.34 8.17 10.25
N PHE A 206 -6.61 7.32 11.25
CA PHE A 206 -7.01 5.94 11.00
C PHE A 206 -8.22 5.88 10.06
N GLY A 207 -8.19 4.92 9.13
CA GLY A 207 -9.28 4.68 8.19
C GLY A 207 -8.92 4.94 6.73
N LEU A 208 -7.83 5.66 6.45
CA LEU A 208 -7.41 5.98 5.07
C LEU A 208 -7.07 4.75 4.21
N ASN A 209 -6.78 3.60 4.83
CA ASN A 209 -6.56 2.33 4.13
C ASN A 209 -7.78 1.39 4.08
N LEU A 210 -8.90 1.72 4.73
CA LEU A 210 -10.08 0.84 4.75
C LEU A 210 -10.70 0.65 3.36
N HIS A 211 -10.47 1.58 2.43
CA HIS A 211 -10.90 1.42 1.04
C HIS A 211 -10.33 0.16 0.38
N SER A 212 -9.17 -0.34 0.83
CA SER A 212 -8.58 -1.59 0.30
C SER A 212 -9.46 -2.82 0.52
N LEU A 213 -10.37 -2.79 1.51
CA LEU A 213 -11.34 -3.86 1.74
C LEU A 213 -12.32 -4.01 0.57
N GLU A 214 -12.52 -2.94 -0.21
CA GLU A 214 -13.29 -3.00 -1.44
C GLU A 214 -12.69 -4.01 -2.43
N GLU A 215 -11.37 -4.16 -2.51
CA GLU A 215 -10.75 -5.16 -3.37
C GLU A 215 -11.01 -6.61 -2.90
N ILE A 216 -11.42 -6.79 -1.64
CA ILE A 216 -11.69 -8.10 -1.03
C ILE A 216 -13.17 -8.47 -1.16
N TYR A 217 -14.06 -7.50 -0.94
CA TYR A 217 -15.51 -7.73 -0.84
C TYR A 217 -16.26 -7.69 -2.17
N GLY A 218 -15.63 -7.21 -3.23
CA GLY A 218 -16.29 -7.08 -4.52
C GLY A 218 -15.35 -7.29 -5.68
N HIS A 219 -15.95 -7.24 -6.86
CA HIS A 219 -15.24 -7.25 -8.13
C HIS A 219 -15.78 -6.13 -9.01
N PHE A 220 -14.93 -5.67 -9.92
CA PHE A 220 -15.31 -4.69 -10.92
C PHE A 220 -15.49 -5.39 -12.27
N SER A 221 -16.65 -5.16 -12.89
CA SER A 221 -16.96 -5.58 -14.25
C SER A 221 -17.25 -4.34 -15.09
N LEU A 222 -16.72 -4.28 -16.31
CA LEU A 222 -17.03 -3.19 -17.25
C LEU A 222 -18.53 -3.13 -17.59
N GLN A 223 -19.25 -4.25 -17.48
CA GLN A 223 -20.66 -4.33 -17.83
C GLN A 223 -21.58 -3.87 -16.70
N TYR A 224 -21.22 -4.16 -15.44
CA TYR A 224 -22.10 -3.96 -14.29
C TYR A 224 -21.52 -2.98 -13.25
N GLY A 225 -20.35 -2.41 -13.53
CA GLY A 225 -19.57 -1.66 -12.56
C GLY A 225 -19.13 -2.56 -11.40
N ARG A 226 -19.14 -1.99 -10.21
CA ARG A 226 -18.70 -2.67 -8.99
C ARG A 226 -19.86 -3.48 -8.41
N SER A 227 -19.60 -4.74 -8.08
CA SER A 227 -20.57 -5.61 -7.41
C SER A 227 -19.91 -6.42 -6.30
N ASN A 228 -20.61 -6.54 -5.18
CA ASN A 228 -20.14 -7.29 -4.03
C ASN A 228 -20.30 -8.80 -4.26
N PHE A 229 -19.43 -9.60 -3.67
CA PHE A 229 -19.64 -11.04 -3.59
C PHE A 229 -20.88 -11.35 -2.74
N SER A 230 -21.54 -12.47 -3.02
CA SER A 230 -22.79 -12.86 -2.33
C SER A 230 -22.62 -13.01 -0.81
N ASP A 231 -21.41 -13.35 -0.35
CA ASP A 231 -21.03 -13.57 1.04
C ASP A 231 -20.44 -12.33 1.73
N HIS A 232 -20.40 -11.15 1.09
CA HIS A 232 -19.73 -9.96 1.65
C HIS A 232 -20.25 -9.50 3.02
N LYS A 233 -21.48 -9.89 3.39
CA LYS A 233 -22.07 -9.58 4.71
C LYS A 233 -21.60 -10.53 5.82
N ASP A 234 -21.02 -11.67 5.44
CA ASP A 234 -20.56 -12.74 6.31
C ASP A 234 -19.02 -12.78 6.43
N LEU A 235 -18.34 -11.74 5.91
CA LEU A 235 -16.89 -11.57 5.92
C LEU A 235 -16.43 -10.67 7.06
#